data_AF-A0A914REB1-F1
#
_entry.id   AF-A0A914REB1-F1
#
_cell.length_a   1.000
_cell.length_b   1.000
_cell.length_c   1.000
_cell.angle_alpha   90.00
_cell.angle_beta   90.00
_cell.angle_gamma   90.00
#
_symmetry.space_group_name_H-M   'P 1'
#
loop_
_entity.id
_entity.type
_entity.pdbx_description
1 polymer ?
#
loop_
_entity_poly.entity_id
_entity_poly.type
_entity_poly.pdbx_seq_one_letter_code
_entity_poly.pdbx_strand_id
1 'polypeptide(L)'
;MMYRESLNNLMNMLNKTHPHFIRCIIPNEKKKSGLLDAALVLNQLTCNGVLEGIRICRKGFPNRSLHDDFRQRYAMLASKEAKSDPEPKKCAEAILSKLVNEGALTDENFRVGKTKVFFKAGIVAHLEDLRDEKLGQILAVLRTWDWYLLYGKIKPMLKCGKEQEEMDKMSQQIKELELKIAEEEKARKGLEESSTKLLEEKNAVFSELEAAKAKLSDAEDRLSRLTTLKGDIDKQISVSSILQRIRY
;
A
#
# COMPACT_ATOMS: atom_id res chain seq x y z
N MET A 1 -9.58 -27.94 -5.20
CA MET A 1 -9.09 -27.13 -4.06
C MET A 1 -7.97 -26.17 -4.47
N MET A 2 -6.97 -26.60 -5.26
CA MET A 2 -5.81 -25.74 -5.64
C MET A 2 -6.16 -24.34 -6.20
N TYR A 3 -7.10 -24.22 -7.14
CA TYR A 3 -7.42 -22.90 -7.73
C TYR A 3 -8.00 -21.89 -6.73
N ARG A 4 -8.75 -22.36 -5.74
CA ARG A 4 -9.34 -21.49 -4.71
C ARG A 4 -8.25 -20.92 -3.80
N GLU A 5 -7.26 -21.74 -3.48
CA GLU A 5 -6.12 -21.33 -2.65
C GLU A 5 -5.22 -20.33 -3.39
N SER A 6 -4.92 -20.58 -4.67
CA SER A 6 -4.18 -19.64 -5.52
C SER A 6 -4.90 -18.30 -5.68
N LEU A 7 -6.22 -18.30 -5.86
CA LEU A 7 -7.02 -17.07 -5.95
C LEU A 7 -7.03 -16.28 -4.64
N ASN A 8 -7.15 -16.96 -3.49
CA ASN A 8 -7.09 -16.31 -2.18
C ASN A 8 -5.72 -15.65 -1.96
N ASN A 9 -4.64 -16.33 -2.34
CA ASN A 9 -3.29 -15.78 -2.23
C ASN A 9 -3.11 -14.54 -3.12
N LEU A 10 -3.61 -14.58 -4.36
CA LEU A 10 -3.58 -13.43 -5.26
C LEU A 10 -4.38 -12.25 -4.70
N MET A 11 -5.60 -12.49 -4.20
CA MET A 11 -6.44 -11.42 -3.65
C MET A 11 -5.80 -10.77 -2.43
N ASN A 12 -5.17 -11.58 -1.56
CA ASN A 12 -4.42 -11.07 -0.41
C ASN A 12 -3.22 -10.21 -0.83
N MET A 13 -2.55 -10.56 -1.92
CA MET A 13 -1.44 -9.75 -2.46
C MET A 13 -1.93 -8.42 -3.05
N LEU A 14 -3.01 -8.45 -3.83
CA LEU A 14 -3.61 -7.25 -4.43
C LEU A 14 -4.15 -6.28 -3.38
N ASN A 15 -4.74 -6.78 -2.29
CA ASN A 15 -5.26 -5.92 -1.22
C ASN A 15 -4.18 -5.23 -0.37
N LYS A 16 -2.93 -5.70 -0.45
CA LYS A 16 -1.79 -5.07 0.25
C LYS A 16 -1.21 -3.89 -0.53
N THR A 17 -1.49 -3.79 -1.82
CA THR A 17 -0.93 -2.74 -2.68
C THR A 17 -1.92 -1.59 -2.87
N HIS A 18 -1.47 -0.50 -3.49
CA HIS A 18 -2.33 0.62 -3.87
C HIS A 18 -2.89 0.38 -5.28
N PRO A 19 -4.18 0.07 -5.45
CA PRO A 19 -4.72 -0.30 -6.74
C PRO A 19 -5.00 0.93 -7.63
N HIS A 20 -4.69 0.80 -8.91
CA HIS A 20 -5.05 1.75 -9.95
C HIS A 20 -5.94 1.04 -10.97
N PHE A 21 -7.06 1.67 -11.36
CA PHE A 21 -8.07 1.04 -12.22
C PHE A 21 -8.18 1.76 -13.56
N ILE A 22 -8.18 0.97 -14.64
CA ILE A 22 -8.53 1.41 -16.00
C ILE A 22 -9.72 0.56 -16.44
N ARG A 23 -10.83 1.22 -16.83
CA ARG A 23 -12.05 0.55 -17.31
C ARG A 23 -12.15 0.74 -18.82
N CYS A 24 -11.98 -0.35 -19.57
CA CYS A 24 -12.17 -0.35 -21.02
C CYS A 24 -13.66 -0.47 -21.38
N ILE A 25 -14.11 0.28 -22.39
CA ILE A 25 -15.49 0.25 -22.89
C ILE A 25 -15.50 -0.19 -24.35
N ILE A 26 -16.38 -1.13 -24.68
CA ILE A 26 -16.53 -1.63 -26.04
C ILE A 26 -17.41 -0.65 -26.83
N PRO A 27 -16.93 -0.09 -27.97
CA PRO A 27 -17.67 0.92 -28.71
C PRO A 27 -18.78 0.34 -29.58
N ASN A 28 -18.62 -0.87 -30.13
CA ASN A 28 -19.62 -1.56 -30.96
C ASN A 28 -19.35 -3.07 -31.03
N GLU A 29 -20.38 -3.87 -31.29
CA GLU A 29 -20.25 -5.33 -31.48
C GLU A 29 -19.80 -5.72 -32.89
N LYS A 30 -19.97 -4.81 -33.87
CA LYS A 30 -19.62 -5.05 -35.28
C LYS A 30 -18.11 -5.04 -35.55
N LYS A 31 -17.28 -4.81 -34.52
CA LYS A 31 -15.80 -4.72 -34.59
C LYS A 31 -15.30 -3.73 -35.64
N LYS A 32 -16.08 -2.69 -35.95
CA LYS A 32 -15.70 -1.64 -36.92
C LYS A 32 -15.10 -0.45 -36.19
N SER A 33 -13.95 0.02 -36.66
CA SER A 33 -13.36 1.27 -36.16
C SER A 33 -14.26 2.47 -36.48
N GLY A 34 -14.30 3.46 -35.58
CA GLY A 34 -15.07 4.70 -35.75
C GLY A 34 -16.60 4.59 -35.59
N LEU A 35 -17.15 3.38 -35.45
CA LEU A 35 -18.56 3.17 -35.17
C LEU A 35 -18.80 3.10 -33.65
N LEU A 36 -19.71 3.91 -33.13
CA LEU A 36 -20.09 3.89 -31.71
C LEU A 36 -21.58 3.59 -31.56
N ASP A 37 -21.90 2.59 -30.75
CA ASP A 37 -23.26 2.24 -30.36
C ASP A 37 -23.56 2.82 -28.97
N ALA A 38 -24.44 3.83 -28.95
CA ALA A 38 -24.78 4.55 -27.74
C ALA A 38 -25.51 3.68 -26.70
N ALA A 39 -26.38 2.76 -27.13
CA ALA A 39 -27.14 1.91 -26.22
C ALA A 39 -26.21 0.91 -25.51
N LEU A 40 -25.29 0.32 -26.27
CA LEU A 40 -24.28 -0.59 -25.73
C LEU A 40 -23.35 0.10 -24.73
N VAL A 41 -22.86 1.30 -25.06
CA VAL A 41 -21.98 2.07 -24.18
C VAL A 41 -22.71 2.52 -22.90
N LEU A 42 -23.96 2.98 -23.02
CA LEU A 42 -24.76 3.41 -21.87
C LEU A 42 -25.00 2.28 -20.88
N ASN A 43 -25.34 1.08 -21.38
CA ASN A 43 -25.51 -0.10 -20.55
C ASN A 43 -24.20 -0.47 -19.83
N GLN A 44 -23.06 -0.44 -20.53
CA GLN A 44 -21.75 -0.70 -19.93
C GLN A 44 -21.40 0.31 -18.82
N LEU A 45 -21.63 1.61 -19.04
CA LEU A 45 -21.33 2.63 -18.04
C LEU A 45 -22.19 2.47 -16.78
N THR A 46 -23.45 2.07 -16.95
CA THR A 46 -24.40 1.84 -15.86
C THR A 46 -24.05 0.58 -15.07
N CYS A 47 -23.88 -0.56 -15.75
CA CYS A 47 -23.57 -1.83 -15.09
C CYS A 47 -22.18 -1.86 -14.43
N ASN A 48 -21.20 -1.15 -14.99
CA ASN A 48 -19.86 -1.06 -14.41
C ASN A 48 -19.77 -0.06 -13.23
N GLY A 49 -20.85 0.68 -12.93
CA GLY A 49 -20.88 1.69 -11.87
C GLY A 49 -19.93 2.87 -12.14
N VAL A 50 -19.67 3.20 -13.41
CA VAL A 50 -18.74 4.27 -13.78
C VAL A 50 -19.28 5.63 -13.32
N LEU A 51 -20.60 5.83 -13.42
CA LEU A 51 -21.26 7.06 -12.99
C LEU A 51 -21.15 7.28 -11.48
N GLU A 52 -21.35 6.22 -10.69
CA GLU A 52 -21.19 6.23 -9.24
C GLU A 52 -19.73 6.48 -8.86
N GLY A 53 -18.79 5.84 -9.55
CA GLY A 53 -17.36 6.07 -9.38
C GLY A 53 -16.98 7.54 -9.60
N ILE A 54 -17.44 8.14 -10.71
CA ILE A 54 -17.23 9.57 -11.00
C ILE A 54 -17.88 10.44 -9.92
N ARG A 55 -19.10 10.12 -9.48
CA ARG A 55 -19.81 10.89 -8.44
C ARG A 55 -19.06 10.87 -7.11
N ILE A 56 -18.53 9.72 -6.70
CA ILE A 56 -17.71 9.58 -5.49
C ILE A 56 -16.40 10.34 -5.65
N CYS A 57 -15.71 10.22 -6.78
CA CYS A 57 -14.46 10.97 -7.02
C CYS A 57 -14.66 12.49 -7.04
N ARG A 58 -15.80 12.98 -7.53
CA ARG A 58 -16.15 14.41 -7.54
C ARG A 58 -16.47 14.96 -6.15
N LYS A 59 -17.11 14.16 -5.29
CA LYS A 59 -17.41 14.55 -3.90
C LYS A 59 -16.22 14.30 -2.96
N GLY A 60 -15.38 13.34 -3.31
CA GLY A 60 -14.25 12.90 -2.51
C GLY A 60 -13.00 13.72 -2.72
N PHE A 61 -11.95 13.29 -2.03
CA PHE A 61 -10.62 13.87 -2.08
C PHE A 61 -9.62 12.78 -2.50
N PRO A 62 -9.34 12.65 -3.80
CA PRO A 62 -8.52 11.55 -4.34
C PRO A 62 -7.07 11.64 -3.89
N ASN A 63 -6.52 12.85 -3.74
CA ASN A 63 -5.12 13.05 -3.37
C ASN A 63 -4.97 13.10 -1.85
N ARG A 64 -4.01 12.35 -1.32
CA ARG A 64 -3.77 12.20 0.12
C ARG A 64 -2.29 12.30 0.42
N SER A 65 -1.89 13.27 1.23
CA SER A 65 -0.49 13.51 1.58
C SER A 65 -0.33 13.47 3.10
N LEU A 66 0.78 12.91 3.59
CA LEU A 66 1.12 12.96 5.01
C LEU A 66 1.46 14.39 5.42
N HIS A 67 1.20 14.76 6.67
CA HIS A 67 1.48 16.11 7.16
C HIS A 67 2.98 16.47 7.08
N ASP A 68 3.87 15.51 7.37
CA ASP A 68 5.32 15.73 7.31
C ASP A 68 5.81 16.00 5.89
N ASP A 69 5.39 15.16 4.94
CA ASP A 69 5.73 15.33 3.52
C ASP A 69 5.14 16.63 2.96
N PHE A 70 3.88 16.93 3.30
CA PHE A 70 3.22 18.18 2.89
C PHE A 70 3.98 19.41 3.43
N ARG A 71 4.35 19.42 4.70
CA ARG A 71 5.12 20.49 5.33
C ARG A 71 6.45 20.71 4.62
N GLN A 72 7.23 19.64 4.41
CA GLN A 72 8.55 19.74 3.78
C GLN A 72 8.45 20.24 2.33
N ARG A 73 7.49 19.69 1.57
CA ARG A 73 7.34 19.97 0.14
C ARG A 73 6.86 21.40 -0.13
N TYR A 74 5.92 21.90 0.66
CA TYR A 74 5.35 23.25 0.49
C TYR A 74 5.95 24.30 1.43
N ALA A 75 7.02 23.98 2.17
CA ALA A 75 7.75 24.94 3.01
C ALA A 75 8.26 26.16 2.22
N MET A 76 8.50 26.02 0.92
CA MET A 76 8.95 27.13 0.06
C MET A 76 7.86 28.17 -0.17
N LEU A 77 6.58 27.76 -0.23
CA LEU A 77 5.46 28.68 -0.38
C LEU A 77 5.21 29.46 0.92
N ALA A 78 5.41 28.81 2.06
CA ALA A 78 5.07 29.35 3.37
C ALA A 78 6.14 29.03 4.42
N SER A 79 7.31 29.66 4.28
CA SER A 79 8.51 29.33 5.07
C SER A 79 8.42 29.71 6.55
N LYS A 80 7.66 30.75 6.88
CA LYS A 80 7.43 31.19 8.27
C LYS A 80 6.46 30.23 8.96
N GLU A 81 5.39 29.90 8.27
CA GLU A 81 4.31 29.05 8.75
C GLU A 81 4.79 27.60 8.90
N ALA A 82 5.65 27.11 8.01
CA ALA A 82 6.26 25.79 8.11
C ALA A 82 7.22 25.63 9.30
N LYS A 83 7.69 26.73 9.90
CA LYS A 83 8.59 26.74 11.08
C LYS A 83 7.87 27.13 12.39
N SER A 84 6.57 27.39 12.32
CA SER A 84 5.79 27.91 13.46
C SER A 84 5.77 26.95 14.64
N ASP A 85 5.54 25.66 14.40
CA ASP A 85 5.37 24.64 15.42
C ASP A 85 6.17 23.35 15.13
N PRO A 86 6.45 22.54 16.16
CA PRO A 86 6.98 21.18 15.97
C PRO A 86 5.89 20.20 15.48
N GLU A 87 4.61 20.50 15.73
CA GLU A 87 3.49 19.62 15.37
C GLU A 87 3.14 19.72 13.88
N PRO A 88 3.25 18.62 13.10
CA PRO A 88 3.09 18.66 11.64
C PRO A 88 1.69 19.08 11.18
N LYS A 89 0.66 18.73 11.96
CA LYS A 89 -0.73 19.07 11.66
C LYS A 89 -0.97 20.57 11.68
N LYS A 90 -0.52 21.26 12.73
CA LYS A 90 -0.66 22.72 12.88
C LYS A 90 0.11 23.46 11.81
N CYS A 91 1.31 22.97 11.46
CA CYS A 91 2.08 23.50 10.34
C CYS A 91 1.31 23.40 9.02
N ALA A 92 0.73 22.23 8.72
CA ALA A 92 -0.06 22.03 7.50
C ALA A 92 -1.29 22.94 7.46
N GLU A 93 -2.00 23.09 8.59
CA GLU A 93 -3.14 24.02 8.73
C GLU A 93 -2.71 25.47 8.48
N ALA A 94 -1.61 25.92 9.10
CA ALA A 94 -1.09 27.28 8.93
C ALA A 94 -0.67 27.58 7.49
N ILE A 95 0.00 26.63 6.82
CA ILE A 95 0.37 26.74 5.39
C ILE A 95 -0.90 26.89 4.54
N LEU A 96 -1.91 26.05 4.78
CA LEU A 96 -3.17 26.09 4.04
C LEU A 96 -3.95 27.38 4.29
N SER A 97 -4.03 27.84 5.53
CA SER A 97 -4.69 29.13 5.87
C SER A 97 -4.02 30.30 5.16
N LYS A 98 -2.68 30.31 5.05
CA LYS A 98 -1.97 31.33 4.28
C LYS A 98 -2.32 31.27 2.80
N LEU A 99 -2.32 30.07 2.20
CA LEU A 99 -2.68 29.88 0.80
C LEU A 99 -4.14 30.27 0.50
N VAL A 100 -5.04 30.10 1.47
CA VAL A 100 -6.42 30.60 1.38
C VAL A 100 -6.46 32.14 1.42
N ASN A 101 -5.69 32.76 2.33
CA ASN A 101 -5.59 34.22 2.42
C ASN A 101 -4.97 34.85 1.16
N GLU A 102 -4.04 34.17 0.50
CA GLU A 102 -3.44 34.57 -0.78
C GLU A 102 -4.39 34.34 -1.97
N GLY A 103 -5.55 33.71 -1.76
CA GLY A 103 -6.54 33.41 -2.81
C GLY A 103 -6.17 32.25 -3.72
N ALA A 104 -5.10 31.51 -3.42
CA ALA A 104 -4.67 30.34 -4.19
C ALA A 104 -5.53 29.10 -3.93
N LEU A 105 -6.21 29.02 -2.77
CA LEU A 105 -7.07 27.92 -2.39
C LEU A 105 -8.38 28.42 -1.78
N THR A 106 -9.44 27.60 -1.90
CA THR A 106 -10.68 27.77 -1.16
C THR A 106 -10.85 26.63 -0.15
N ASP A 107 -11.61 26.87 0.91
CA ASP A 107 -11.84 25.86 1.96
C ASP A 107 -12.53 24.59 1.44
N GLU A 108 -13.20 24.63 0.29
CA GLU A 108 -13.78 23.43 -0.32
C GLU A 108 -12.78 22.51 -1.00
N ASN A 109 -11.58 23.02 -1.31
CA ASN A 109 -10.58 22.31 -2.11
C ASN A 109 -9.78 21.29 -1.29
N PHE A 110 -9.77 21.44 0.03
CA PHE A 110 -9.02 20.58 0.93
C PHE A 110 -9.77 20.22 2.21
N ARG A 111 -9.31 19.16 2.87
CA ARG A 111 -9.70 18.77 4.23
C ARG A 111 -8.47 18.31 4.99
N VAL A 112 -8.30 18.77 6.23
CA VAL A 112 -7.21 18.33 7.11
C VAL A 112 -7.70 17.18 7.98
N GLY A 113 -7.05 16.02 7.87
CA GLY A 113 -7.32 14.86 8.71
C GLY A 113 -6.44 14.84 9.96
N LYS A 114 -6.40 13.69 10.64
CA LYS A 114 -5.50 13.49 11.80
C LYS A 114 -4.03 13.37 11.37
N THR A 115 -3.77 12.57 10.34
CA THR A 115 -2.41 12.24 9.87
C THR A 115 -2.12 12.73 8.45
N LYS A 116 -3.17 13.01 7.68
CA LYS A 116 -3.09 13.30 6.24
C LYS A 116 -3.92 14.52 5.88
N VAL A 117 -3.43 15.29 4.91
CA VAL A 117 -4.20 16.31 4.19
C VAL A 117 -4.80 15.67 2.94
N PHE A 118 -6.05 16.05 2.65
CA PHE A 118 -6.84 15.56 1.54
C PHE A 118 -7.14 16.69 0.56
N PHE A 119 -6.94 16.46 -0.73
CA PHE A 119 -7.19 17.45 -1.79
C PHE A 119 -8.16 16.94 -2.85
N LYS A 120 -8.96 17.85 -3.40
CA LYS A 120 -9.75 17.59 -4.61
C LYS A 120 -8.83 17.36 -5.81
N ALA A 121 -9.40 16.79 -6.88
CA ALA A 121 -8.69 16.60 -8.14
C ALA A 121 -8.20 17.94 -8.71
N GLY A 122 -7.00 17.96 -9.29
CA GLY A 122 -6.39 19.15 -9.90
C GLY A 122 -5.69 20.12 -8.93
N ILE A 123 -6.11 20.16 -7.66
CA ILE A 123 -5.56 21.12 -6.67
C ILE A 123 -4.06 20.89 -6.39
N VAL A 124 -3.62 19.64 -6.33
CA VAL A 124 -2.19 19.34 -6.12
C VAL A 124 -1.34 19.81 -7.30
N ALA A 125 -1.84 19.70 -8.53
CA ALA A 125 -1.13 20.21 -9.71
C ALA A 125 -0.99 21.73 -9.63
N HIS A 126 -2.06 22.43 -9.27
CA HIS A 126 -2.02 23.88 -9.07
C HIS A 126 -1.01 24.31 -7.98
N LEU A 127 -0.91 23.54 -6.88
CA LEU A 127 0.09 23.80 -5.84
C LEU A 127 1.53 23.54 -6.29
N GLU A 128 1.77 22.53 -7.14
CA GLU A 128 3.09 22.30 -7.74
C GLU A 128 3.45 23.42 -8.73
N ASP A 129 2.51 23.93 -9.53
CA ASP A 129 2.75 25.06 -10.43
C ASP A 129 3.20 26.32 -9.66
N LEU A 130 2.51 26.66 -8.56
CA LEU A 130 2.88 27.77 -7.69
C LEU A 130 4.27 27.58 -7.06
N ARG A 131 4.57 26.34 -6.68
CA ARG A 131 5.87 25.99 -6.10
C ARG A 131 6.98 26.12 -7.14
N ASP A 132 6.75 25.66 -8.36
CA ASP A 132 7.71 25.73 -9.46
C ASP A 132 7.98 27.19 -9.88
N GLU A 133 6.96 28.05 -9.86
CA GLU A 133 7.15 29.49 -10.10
C GLU A 133 8.05 30.13 -9.04
N LYS A 134 7.81 29.85 -7.76
CA LYS A 134 8.64 30.35 -6.65
C LYS A 134 10.06 29.79 -6.70
N LEU A 135 10.21 28.51 -7.01
CA LEU A 135 11.52 27.88 -7.21
C LEU A 135 12.26 28.53 -8.38
N GLY A 136 11.57 28.81 -9.49
CA GLY A 136 12.13 29.52 -10.64
C GLY A 136 12.67 30.91 -10.26
N GLN A 137 11.92 31.68 -9.47
CA GLN A 137 12.35 32.99 -8.97
C GLN A 137 13.61 32.88 -8.10
N ILE A 138 13.65 31.92 -7.17
CA ILE A 138 14.81 31.69 -6.29
C ILE A 138 16.04 31.28 -7.12
N LEU A 139 15.87 30.36 -8.08
CA LEU A 139 16.96 29.89 -8.94
C LEU A 139 17.51 31.00 -9.83
N ALA A 140 16.66 31.91 -10.33
CA ALA A 140 17.10 33.07 -11.10
C ALA A 140 17.98 34.02 -10.27
N VAL A 141 17.60 34.28 -9.02
CA VAL A 141 18.41 35.07 -8.08
C VAL A 141 19.72 34.36 -7.77
N LEU A 142 19.69 33.06 -7.46
CA LEU A 142 20.91 32.30 -7.16
C LEU A 142 21.88 32.25 -8.35
N ARG A 143 21.38 32.17 -9.58
CA ARG A 143 22.22 32.17 -10.80
C ARG A 143 22.91 33.52 -11.04
N THR A 144 22.31 34.62 -10.63
CA THR A 144 22.83 35.97 -10.86
C THR A 144 23.62 36.51 -9.67
N TRP A 145 23.52 35.87 -8.50
CA TRP A 145 24.21 36.33 -7.31
C TRP A 145 25.71 35.98 -7.33
N ASP A 146 26.54 37.01 -7.49
CA ASP A 146 28.00 36.89 -7.58
C ASP A 146 28.62 36.14 -6.39
N TRP A 147 28.12 36.37 -5.17
CA TRP A 147 28.61 35.66 -3.99
C TRP A 147 28.31 34.15 -4.06
N TYR A 148 27.15 33.75 -4.59
CA TYR A 148 26.80 32.34 -4.76
C TYR A 148 27.69 31.67 -5.82
N LEU A 149 27.96 32.37 -6.94
CA LEU A 149 28.89 31.90 -7.97
C LEU A 149 30.33 31.79 -7.44
N LEU A 150 30.78 32.77 -6.66
CA LEU A 150 32.09 32.77 -6.02
C LEU A 150 32.21 31.64 -4.99
N TYR A 151 31.19 31.47 -4.14
CA TYR A 151 31.11 30.38 -3.17
C TYR A 151 31.15 29.02 -3.88
N GLY A 152 30.46 28.86 -5.01
CA GLY A 152 30.51 27.64 -5.82
C GLY A 152 31.91 27.31 -6.35
N LYS A 153 32.74 28.32 -6.66
CA LYS A 153 34.12 28.14 -7.11
C LYS A 153 35.11 27.93 -5.96
N ILE A 154 34.92 28.61 -4.84
CA ILE A 154 35.83 28.59 -3.68
C ILE A 154 35.59 27.36 -2.79
N LYS A 155 34.34 26.94 -2.58
CA LYS A 155 33.97 25.81 -1.71
C LYS A 155 34.66 24.49 -2.06
N PRO A 156 34.86 24.11 -3.34
CA PRO A 156 35.63 22.91 -3.70
C PRO A 156 37.12 23.01 -3.38
N MET A 157 37.69 24.22 -3.33
CA MET A 157 39.12 24.45 -3.12
C MET A 157 39.51 24.48 -1.63
N LEU A 158 38.56 24.75 -0.74
CA LEU A 158 38.71 24.61 0.72
C LEU A 158 38.69 23.13 1.12
N LYS A 159 39.80 22.42 0.91
CA LYS A 159 39.98 21.01 1.33
C LYS A 159 40.17 20.85 2.84
N CYS A 160 40.87 21.77 3.49
CA CYS A 160 41.24 21.65 4.92
C CYS A 160 40.03 21.58 5.87
N GLY A 161 38.94 22.31 5.58
CA GLY A 161 37.70 22.21 6.35
C GLY A 161 36.91 20.93 6.06
N LYS A 162 36.90 20.47 4.79
CA LYS A 162 36.24 19.22 4.42
C LYS A 162 36.95 18.01 5.01
N GLU A 163 38.28 17.97 5.02
CA GLU A 163 39.02 16.84 5.59
C GLU A 163 38.73 16.68 7.09
N GLN A 164 38.68 17.77 7.85
CA GLN A 164 38.31 17.71 9.26
C GLN A 164 36.84 17.31 9.45
N GLU A 165 35.92 17.86 8.65
CA GLU A 165 34.51 17.51 8.70
C GLU A 165 34.26 16.05 8.26
N GLU A 166 35.00 15.54 7.28
CA GLU A 166 34.98 14.14 6.85
C GLU A 166 35.61 13.23 7.91
N MET A 167 36.68 13.64 8.59
CA MET A 167 37.24 12.90 9.73
C MET A 167 36.30 12.86 10.93
N ASP A 168 35.59 13.96 11.21
CA ASP A 168 34.59 14.03 12.27
C ASP A 168 33.35 13.21 11.91
N LYS A 169 32.89 13.27 10.65
CA LYS A 169 31.82 12.41 10.12
C LYS A 169 32.21 10.95 10.17
N MET A 170 33.43 10.60 9.75
CA MET A 170 33.92 9.22 9.78
C MET A 170 34.02 8.72 11.22
N SER A 171 34.47 9.56 12.15
CA SER A 171 34.50 9.23 13.58
C SER A 171 33.10 9.06 14.18
N GLN A 172 32.15 9.91 13.79
CA GLN A 172 30.74 9.77 14.19
C GLN A 172 30.11 8.52 13.58
N GLN A 173 30.36 8.24 12.31
CA GLN A 173 29.90 7.04 11.62
C GLN A 173 30.48 5.78 12.25
N ILE A 174 31.77 5.78 12.63
CA ILE A 174 32.38 4.65 13.35
C ILE A 174 31.65 4.42 14.67
N LYS A 175 31.44 5.46 15.48
CA LYS A 175 30.71 5.33 16.75
C LYS A 175 29.26 4.85 16.54
N GLU A 176 28.59 5.38 15.54
CA GLU A 176 27.21 5.00 15.21
C GLU A 176 27.13 3.55 14.70
N LEU A 177 28.12 3.12 13.89
CA LEU A 177 28.24 1.75 13.42
C LEU A 177 28.62 0.78 14.54
N GLU A 178 29.49 1.16 15.47
CA GLU A 178 29.81 0.37 16.66
C GLU A 178 28.57 0.15 17.54
N LEU A 179 27.77 1.20 17.76
CA LEU A 179 26.49 1.09 18.46
C LEU A 179 25.50 0.19 17.71
N LYS A 180 25.35 0.38 16.39
CA LYS A 180 24.48 -0.46 15.56
C LYS A 180 24.94 -1.91 15.53
N ILE A 181 26.25 -2.18 15.46
CA ILE A 181 26.80 -3.54 15.54
C ILE A 181 26.46 -4.16 16.89
N ALA A 182 26.61 -3.44 18.00
CA ALA A 182 26.26 -3.95 19.32
C ALA A 182 24.75 -4.23 19.46
N GLU A 183 23.89 -3.35 18.93
CA GLU A 183 22.44 -3.54 18.89
C GLU A 183 22.04 -4.71 18.00
N GLU A 184 22.60 -4.81 16.79
CA GLU A 184 22.38 -5.91 15.84
C GLU A 184 22.92 -7.24 16.39
N GLU A 185 24.06 -7.28 17.07
CA GLU A 185 24.57 -8.50 17.73
C GLU A 185 23.63 -8.98 18.83
N LYS A 186 23.08 -8.05 19.63
CA LYS A 186 22.09 -8.38 20.67
C LYS A 186 20.78 -8.85 20.04
N ALA A 187 20.33 -8.19 18.97
CA ALA A 187 19.15 -8.59 18.21
C ALA A 187 19.34 -9.97 17.54
N ARG A 188 20.53 -10.24 16.97
CA ARG A 188 20.89 -11.51 16.35
C ARG A 188 20.86 -12.65 17.35
N LYS A 189 21.45 -12.46 18.54
CA LYS A 189 21.39 -13.44 19.63
C LYS A 189 19.93 -13.72 20.05
N GLY A 190 19.12 -12.67 20.23
CA GLY A 190 17.70 -12.83 20.55
C GLY A 190 16.90 -13.55 19.46
N LEU A 191 17.18 -13.26 18.19
CA LEU A 191 16.57 -13.93 17.03
C LEU A 191 17.04 -15.37 16.90
N GLU A 192 18.32 -15.68 17.15
CA GLU A 192 18.85 -17.04 17.18
C GLU A 192 18.13 -17.87 18.25
N GLU A 193 17.98 -17.34 19.47
CA GLU A 193 17.23 -17.98 20.55
C GLU A 193 15.74 -18.17 20.23
N SER A 194 15.11 -17.20 19.57
CA SER A 194 13.73 -17.33 19.12
C SER A 194 13.60 -18.33 17.98
N SER A 195 14.59 -18.40 17.09
CA SER A 195 14.62 -19.31 15.94
C SER A 195 14.72 -20.76 16.41
N THR A 196 15.58 -21.06 17.39
CA THR A 196 15.70 -22.40 17.97
C THR A 196 14.39 -22.83 18.64
N LYS A 197 13.75 -21.95 19.41
CA LYS A 197 12.43 -22.21 20.02
C LYS A 197 11.36 -22.50 18.98
N LEU A 198 11.27 -21.69 17.93
CA LEU A 198 10.30 -21.92 16.84
C LEU A 198 10.58 -23.22 16.08
N LEU A 199 11.84 -23.64 15.96
CA LEU A 199 12.22 -24.90 15.33
C LEU A 199 11.78 -26.10 16.19
N GLU A 200 11.94 -25.99 17.51
CA GLU A 200 11.43 -26.96 18.48
C GLU A 200 9.89 -27.06 18.43
N GLU A 201 9.19 -25.93 18.47
CA GLU A 201 7.73 -25.87 18.34
C GLU A 201 7.24 -26.44 17.00
N LYS A 202 7.90 -26.08 15.89
CA LYS A 202 7.60 -26.64 14.56
C LYS A 202 7.75 -28.15 14.55
N ASN A 203 8.83 -28.67 15.13
CA ASN A 203 9.07 -30.12 15.17
C ASN A 203 8.03 -30.84 16.04
N ALA A 204 7.62 -30.23 17.16
CA ALA A 204 6.55 -30.76 18.00
C ALA A 204 5.22 -30.82 17.25
N VAL A 205 4.80 -29.70 16.62
CA VAL A 205 3.57 -29.64 15.82
C VAL A 205 3.63 -30.58 14.61
N PHE A 206 4.80 -30.74 13.98
CA PHE A 206 4.97 -31.67 12.88
C PHE A 206 4.77 -33.12 13.33
N SER A 207 5.27 -33.48 14.51
CA SER A 207 5.02 -34.79 15.11
C SER A 207 3.54 -35.01 15.40
N GLU A 208 2.86 -34.00 15.95
CA GLU A 208 1.40 -34.04 16.18
C GLU A 208 0.61 -34.16 14.87
N LEU A 209 1.02 -33.45 13.82
CA LEU A 209 0.41 -33.51 12.49
C LEU A 209 0.51 -34.92 11.90
N GLU A 210 1.69 -35.53 11.93
CA GLU A 210 1.87 -36.91 11.43
C GLU A 210 1.06 -37.92 12.25
N ALA A 211 0.98 -37.75 13.57
CA ALA A 211 0.11 -38.56 14.42
C ALA A 211 -1.38 -38.37 14.07
N ALA A 212 -1.81 -37.14 13.78
CA ALA A 212 -3.17 -36.83 13.37
C ALA A 212 -3.49 -37.39 11.98
N LYS A 213 -2.54 -37.34 11.03
CA LYS A 213 -2.68 -37.97 9.71
C LYS A 213 -2.82 -39.48 9.81
N ALA A 214 -2.03 -40.14 10.65
CA ALA A 214 -2.17 -41.58 10.89
C ALA A 214 -3.57 -41.92 11.43
N LYS A 215 -4.05 -41.16 12.42
CA LYS A 215 -5.43 -41.31 12.95
C LYS A 215 -6.50 -41.05 11.88
N LEU A 216 -6.28 -40.08 10.99
CA LEU A 216 -7.20 -39.77 9.90
C LEU A 216 -7.24 -40.92 8.87
N SER A 217 -6.08 -41.46 8.49
CA SER A 217 -5.99 -42.62 7.60
C SER A 217 -6.72 -43.83 8.19
N ASP A 218 -6.52 -44.12 9.47
CA ASP A 218 -7.24 -45.20 10.17
C ASP A 218 -8.76 -44.96 10.18
N ALA A 219 -9.18 -43.70 10.34
CA ALA A 219 -10.59 -43.33 10.31
C ALA A 219 -11.18 -43.45 8.90
N GLU A 220 -10.44 -43.06 7.85
CA GLU A 220 -10.82 -43.23 6.44
C GLU A 220 -10.97 -44.71 6.07
N ASP A 221 -10.04 -45.56 6.52
CA ASP A 221 -10.11 -47.02 6.34
C ASP A 221 -11.31 -47.65 7.06
N ARG A 222 -11.66 -47.15 8.25
CA ARG A 222 -12.87 -47.58 8.95
C ARG A 222 -14.12 -47.11 8.21
N LEU A 223 -14.12 -45.88 7.72
CA LEU A 223 -15.25 -45.29 7.02
C LEU A 223 -15.50 -45.98 5.68
N SER A 224 -14.43 -46.37 4.96
CA SER A 224 -14.55 -47.18 3.73
C SER A 224 -15.18 -48.55 4.01
N ARG A 225 -14.74 -49.26 5.06
CA ARG A 225 -15.34 -50.54 5.50
C ARG A 225 -16.80 -50.40 5.91
N LEU A 226 -17.15 -49.35 6.66
CA LEU A 226 -18.55 -49.09 7.03
C LEU A 226 -19.40 -48.74 5.81
N THR A 227 -18.81 -48.06 4.81
CA THR A 227 -19.49 -47.72 3.55
C THR A 227 -19.78 -48.97 2.73
N THR A 228 -18.83 -49.93 2.64
CA THR A 228 -19.08 -51.21 1.96
C THR A 228 -20.14 -52.03 2.68
N LEU A 229 -20.05 -52.13 4.02
CA LEU A 229 -21.05 -52.84 4.84
C LEU A 229 -22.45 -52.23 4.70
N LYS A 230 -22.56 -50.90 4.72
CA LYS A 230 -23.82 -50.20 4.48
C LYS A 230 -24.38 -50.53 3.10
N GLY A 231 -23.54 -50.50 2.06
CA GLY A 231 -23.95 -50.85 0.70
C GLY A 231 -24.48 -52.29 0.58
N ASP A 232 -23.88 -53.24 1.29
CA ASP A 232 -24.35 -54.63 1.28
C ASP A 232 -25.65 -54.83 2.07
N ILE A 233 -25.83 -54.13 3.19
CA ILE A 233 -27.10 -54.11 3.93
C ILE A 233 -28.20 -53.46 3.08
N ASP A 234 -27.93 -52.33 2.42
CA ASP A 234 -28.89 -51.66 1.53
C ASP A 234 -29.33 -52.61 0.38
N LYS A 235 -28.40 -53.39 -0.19
CA LYS A 235 -28.73 -54.45 -1.15
C LYS A 235 -29.63 -55.51 -0.53
N GLN A 236 -29.30 -56.04 0.65
CA GLN A 236 -30.13 -57.06 1.34
C GLN A 236 -31.55 -56.55 1.62
N ILE A 237 -31.69 -55.30 2.07
CA ILE A 237 -32.99 -54.66 2.30
C ILE A 237 -33.77 -54.55 0.99
N SER A 238 -33.12 -54.13 -0.10
CA SER A 238 -33.78 -54.07 -1.42
C SER A 238 -34.28 -55.43 -1.90
N VAL A 239 -33.50 -56.50 -1.72
CA VAL A 239 -33.89 -57.88 -2.09
C VAL A 239 -35.03 -58.38 -1.21
N SER A 240 -34.98 -58.13 0.10
CA SER A 240 -36.05 -58.50 1.03
C SER A 240 -37.36 -57.76 0.69
N SER A 241 -37.27 -56.47 0.35
CA SER A 241 -38.40 -55.66 -0.08
C SER A 241 -39.01 -56.16 -1.40
N ILE A 242 -38.18 -56.63 -2.34
CA ILE A 242 -38.63 -57.26 -3.59
C ILE A 242 -39.30 -58.61 -3.31
N LEU A 243 -38.73 -59.45 -2.44
CA LEU A 243 -39.30 -60.75 -2.07
C LEU A 243 -40.64 -60.63 -1.35
N GLN A 244 -40.81 -59.62 -0.47
CA GLN A 244 -42.10 -59.30 0.14
C GLN A 244 -43.14 -58.84 -0.90
N ARG A 245 -42.72 -58.16 -1.97
CA ARG A 245 -43.58 -57.72 -3.07
C ARG A 245 -43.99 -58.84 -4.04
N ILE A 246 -43.24 -59.94 -4.10
CA ILE A 246 -43.56 -61.13 -4.91
C ILE A 246 -44.45 -62.11 -4.14
N ARG A 247 -44.50 -62.02 -2.80
CA ARG A 247 -45.28 -62.90 -1.92
C ARG A 247 -46.75 -62.49 -1.73
N TYR A 248 -47.18 -61.40 -2.35
CA TYR A 248 -48.57 -60.94 -2.45
C TYR A 248 -48.91 -60.78 -3.92
#